data_AF-A0AAD4YK35-F1
#
_entry.id   AF-A0AAD4YK35-F1
#
_cell.length_a   1.000
_cell.length_b   1.000
_cell.length_c   1.000
_cell.angle_alpha   90.00
_cell.angle_beta   90.00
_cell.angle_gamma   90.00
#
_symmetry.space_group_name_H-M   'P 1'
#
loop_
_entity.id
_entity.type
_entity.pdbx_description
1 polymer ?
#
loop_
_entity_poly.entity_id
_entity_poly.type
_entity_poly.pdbx_seq_one_letter_code
_entity_poly.pdbx_strand_id
1 'polypeptide(L)'
;MASSSQRAFTSATAVCSWKYEVFLSFRGEDTRSGFTDYLYKQLDWRGIRTFRDDPDLQRGADINPELLTAIEQSRFAIIVLSTNYASSSWCLRELTHIVQSMKEKERIFPIFYDVDPSDVRHQRGSFGTALINHERNCGEDREEVLEWRNALKKVADLAGWNSKDYRYDTELIHIFIVRFLGDIGRT
;
A
#
# COMPACT_ATOMS: atom_id res chain seq x y z
N MET A 1 -14.62 59.76 -3.93
CA MET A 1 -13.41 58.94 -3.79
C MET A 1 -13.69 57.86 -2.76
N ALA A 2 -13.55 56.60 -3.21
CA ALA A 2 -13.34 55.33 -2.50
C ALA A 2 -13.99 55.09 -1.11
N SER A 3 -15.09 54.32 -1.09
CA SER A 3 -15.51 53.49 0.06
C SER A 3 -14.75 52.15 0.00
N SER A 4 -13.93 51.86 1.01
CA SER A 4 -13.15 50.63 1.11
C SER A 4 -13.99 49.52 1.76
N SER A 5 -14.42 48.54 0.97
CA SER A 5 -15.05 47.31 1.48
C SER A 5 -13.98 46.25 1.74
N GLN A 6 -13.72 45.96 3.01
CA GLN A 6 -12.85 44.84 3.39
C GLN A 6 -13.54 43.52 3.03
N ARG A 7 -12.99 42.81 2.03
CA ARG A 7 -13.32 41.40 1.77
C ARG A 7 -12.65 40.56 2.86
N ALA A 8 -13.46 39.93 3.70
CA ALA A 8 -13.00 38.84 4.54
C ALA A 8 -12.55 37.69 3.62
N PHE A 9 -11.25 37.43 3.59
CA PHE A 9 -10.72 36.20 3.00
C PHE A 9 -11.03 35.07 4.00
N THR A 10 -12.18 34.42 3.82
CA THR A 10 -12.37 33.09 4.38
C THR A 10 -11.39 32.16 3.66
N SER A 11 -10.23 31.95 4.28
CA SER A 11 -9.35 30.84 3.92
C SER A 11 -10.11 29.57 4.29
N ALA A 12 -10.81 29.00 3.32
CA ALA A 12 -11.27 27.63 3.42
C ALA A 12 -10.01 26.77 3.38
N THR A 13 -9.42 26.51 4.55
CA THR A 13 -8.56 25.34 4.69
C THR A 13 -9.48 24.16 4.35
N ALA A 14 -9.34 23.62 3.14
CA ALA A 14 -9.91 22.34 2.81
C ALA A 14 -9.29 21.36 3.82
N VAL A 15 -10.01 21.08 4.90
CA VAL A 15 -9.65 20.02 5.82
C VAL A 15 -9.78 18.77 4.97
N CYS A 16 -8.65 18.32 4.43
CA CYS A 16 -8.58 17.05 3.73
C CYS A 16 -8.78 15.98 4.81
N SER A 17 -10.05 15.71 5.14
CA SER A 17 -10.40 14.74 6.15
C SER A 17 -10.24 13.37 5.52
N TRP A 18 -9.01 12.85 5.55
CA TRP A 18 -8.77 11.44 5.24
C TRP A 18 -9.71 10.59 6.10
N LYS A 19 -10.49 9.71 5.47
CA LYS A 19 -11.36 8.77 6.18
C LYS A 19 -10.52 7.77 6.97
N TYR A 20 -9.40 7.36 6.37
CA TYR A 20 -8.42 6.47 6.95
C TYR A 20 -7.05 7.15 6.98
N GLU A 21 -6.27 6.86 8.01
CA GLU A 21 -4.88 7.29 8.07
C GLU A 21 -4.00 6.34 7.27
N VAL A 22 -4.33 5.04 7.24
CA VAL A 22 -3.54 4.02 6.56
C VAL A 22 -4.43 3.13 5.70
N PHE A 23 -4.00 2.88 4.48
CA PHE A 23 -4.42 1.75 3.67
C PHE A 23 -3.40 0.62 3.82
N LEU A 24 -3.85 -0.57 4.20
CA LEU A 24 -2.98 -1.73 4.40
C LEU A 24 -3.23 -2.76 3.29
N SER A 25 -2.27 -2.88 2.37
CA SER A 25 -2.29 -3.75 1.20
C SER A 25 -1.44 -5.00 1.46
N PHE A 26 -1.99 -6.20 1.26
CA PHE A 26 -1.27 -7.44 1.52
C PHE A 26 -1.87 -8.63 0.75
N ARG A 27 -1.07 -9.70 0.62
CA ARG A 27 -1.58 -11.00 0.17
C ARG A 27 -2.16 -11.77 1.36
N GLY A 28 -3.47 -11.96 1.36
CA GLY A 28 -4.18 -12.64 2.44
C GLY A 28 -3.70 -14.07 2.69
N GLU A 29 -3.54 -14.85 1.64
CA GLU A 29 -2.97 -16.21 1.68
C GLU A 29 -1.64 -16.31 2.43
N ASP A 30 -0.77 -15.30 2.30
CA ASP A 30 0.57 -15.33 2.88
C ASP A 30 0.60 -14.83 4.32
N THR A 31 -0.13 -13.75 4.62
CA THR A 31 0.13 -12.95 5.84
C THR A 31 -1.11 -12.63 6.68
N ARG A 32 -2.33 -13.02 6.26
CA ARG A 32 -3.59 -12.60 6.91
C ARG A 32 -3.62 -12.85 8.41
N SER A 33 -3.35 -14.06 8.86
CA SER A 33 -3.48 -14.47 10.27
C SER A 33 -2.18 -14.31 11.07
N GLY A 34 -1.07 -14.02 10.39
CA GLY A 34 0.25 -13.84 10.99
C GLY A 34 0.64 -12.37 11.02
N PHE A 35 1.73 -12.04 10.33
CA PHE A 35 2.35 -10.72 10.30
C PHE A 35 1.35 -9.56 10.17
N THR A 36 0.45 -9.62 9.19
CA THR A 36 -0.47 -8.52 8.88
C THR A 36 -1.53 -8.32 9.97
N ASP A 37 -2.00 -9.39 10.62
CA ASP A 37 -2.94 -9.26 11.74
C ASP A 37 -2.30 -8.55 12.94
N TYR A 38 -1.06 -8.94 13.27
CA TYR A 38 -0.31 -8.30 14.35
C TYR A 38 0.00 -6.83 14.03
N LEU A 39 0.40 -6.53 12.79
CA LEU A 39 0.63 -5.16 12.34
C LEU A 39 -0.64 -4.31 12.47
N TYR A 40 -1.77 -4.82 11.97
CA TYR A 40 -3.06 -4.16 12.07
C TYR A 40 -3.46 -3.89 13.54
N LYS A 41 -3.31 -4.89 14.42
CA LYS A 41 -3.57 -4.72 15.87
C LYS A 41 -2.69 -3.65 16.51
N GLN A 42 -1.41 -3.55 16.12
CA GLN A 42 -0.54 -2.48 16.63
C GLN A 42 -0.98 -1.09 16.14
N LEU A 43 -1.40 -0.96 14.88
CA LEU A 43 -1.95 0.29 14.36
C LEU A 43 -3.22 0.69 15.12
N ASP A 44 -4.15 -0.24 15.31
CA ASP A 44 -5.40 -0.03 16.05
C ASP A 44 -5.16 0.35 17.52
N TRP A 45 -4.24 -0.33 18.22
CA TRP A 45 -3.85 0.02 19.59
C TRP A 45 -3.24 1.42 19.72
N ARG A 46 -2.69 1.96 18.62
CA ARG A 46 -2.18 3.34 18.56
C ARG A 46 -3.24 4.35 18.12
N GLY A 47 -4.47 3.90 17.89
CA GLY A 47 -5.59 4.73 17.45
C GLY A 47 -5.55 5.11 15.97
N ILE A 48 -4.70 4.45 15.17
CA ILE A 48 -4.54 4.75 13.74
C ILE A 48 -5.71 4.11 12.99
N ARG A 49 -6.51 4.93 12.29
CA ARG A 49 -7.62 4.43 11.49
C ARG A 49 -7.11 3.74 10.22
N THR A 50 -7.05 2.42 10.23
CA THR A 50 -6.54 1.62 9.11
C THR A 50 -7.65 0.93 8.32
N PHE A 51 -7.68 1.14 7.01
CA PHE A 51 -8.40 0.27 6.08
C PHE A 51 -7.54 -0.97 5.80
N ARG A 52 -8.03 -2.13 6.21
CA ARG A 52 -7.37 -3.42 5.98
C ARG A 52 -7.97 -4.05 4.74
N ASP A 53 -7.27 -4.00 3.62
CA ASP A 53 -7.74 -4.67 2.41
C ASP A 53 -7.47 -6.17 2.51
N ASP A 54 -8.52 -6.98 2.45
CA ASP A 54 -8.41 -8.43 2.50
C ASP A 54 -8.94 -9.04 1.18
N PRO A 55 -8.06 -9.23 0.17
CA PRO A 55 -8.46 -9.62 -1.18
C PRO A 55 -9.22 -10.94 -1.24
N ASP A 56 -8.89 -11.93 -0.38
CA ASP A 56 -9.57 -13.23 -0.45
C ASP A 56 -10.96 -13.24 0.23
N LEU A 57 -11.36 -12.14 0.88
CA LEU A 57 -12.74 -11.93 1.34
C LEU A 57 -13.61 -11.25 0.28
N GLN A 58 -13.00 -10.62 -0.73
CA GLN A 58 -13.71 -9.96 -1.83
C GLN A 58 -14.01 -10.98 -2.94
N ARG A 59 -15.27 -11.42 -3.07
CA ARG A 59 -15.70 -12.31 -4.16
C ARG A 59 -15.96 -11.51 -5.42
N GLY A 60 -15.09 -11.62 -6.43
CA GLY A 60 -15.32 -11.06 -7.76
C GLY A 60 -14.02 -10.80 -8.53
N ALA A 61 -14.12 -10.66 -9.85
CA ALA A 61 -12.99 -10.31 -10.72
C ALA A 61 -12.76 -8.79 -10.84
N ASP A 62 -13.77 -7.98 -10.46
CA ASP A 62 -13.76 -6.53 -10.62
C ASP A 62 -13.40 -5.84 -9.31
N ILE A 63 -12.45 -4.91 -9.38
CA ILE A 63 -12.05 -4.08 -8.23
C ILE A 63 -13.29 -3.41 -7.66
N ASN A 64 -13.57 -3.62 -6.38
CA ASN A 64 -14.68 -2.96 -5.72
C ASN A 64 -14.44 -1.44 -5.77
N PRO A 65 -15.35 -0.62 -6.32
CA PRO A 65 -15.21 0.84 -6.33
C PRO A 65 -14.98 1.43 -4.93
N GLU A 66 -15.48 0.77 -3.89
CA GLU A 66 -15.25 1.16 -2.49
C GLU A 66 -13.78 1.03 -2.08
N LEU A 67 -13.04 0.09 -2.66
CA LEU A 67 -11.63 -0.14 -2.40
C LEU A 67 -10.75 0.97 -2.99
N LEU A 68 -11.00 1.33 -4.26
CA LEU A 68 -10.32 2.47 -4.91
C LEU A 68 -10.62 3.76 -4.13
N THR A 69 -11.87 3.95 -3.74
CA THR A 69 -12.29 5.06 -2.88
C THR A 69 -11.56 5.04 -1.53
N ALA A 70 -11.35 3.86 -0.93
CA ALA A 70 -10.61 3.74 0.32
C ALA A 70 -9.14 4.13 0.17
N ILE A 71 -8.49 3.80 -0.96
CA ILE A 71 -7.13 4.25 -1.27
C ILE A 71 -7.08 5.77 -1.39
N GLU A 72 -7.99 6.37 -2.15
CA GLU A 72 -8.07 7.83 -2.32
C GLU A 72 -8.40 8.56 -1.00
N GLN A 73 -9.12 7.91 -0.09
CA GLN A 73 -9.47 8.45 1.23
C GLN A 73 -8.45 8.10 2.33
N SER A 74 -7.33 7.47 1.97
CA SER A 74 -6.25 7.10 2.89
C SER A 74 -5.07 8.06 2.82
N ARG A 75 -4.56 8.49 3.98
CA ARG A 75 -3.39 9.38 4.05
C ARG A 75 -2.09 8.66 3.64
N PHE A 76 -1.86 7.45 4.14
CA PHE A 76 -0.67 6.65 3.88
C PHE A 76 -1.05 5.26 3.36
N ALA A 77 -0.12 4.58 2.68
CA ALA A 77 -0.25 3.18 2.30
C ALA A 77 0.90 2.36 2.89
N ILE A 78 0.58 1.25 3.54
CA ILE A 78 1.53 0.23 3.94
C ILE A 78 1.32 -0.98 3.02
N ILE A 79 2.40 -1.43 2.37
CA ILE A 79 2.33 -2.49 1.36
C ILE A 79 3.19 -3.65 1.83
N VAL A 80 2.55 -4.76 2.22
CA VAL A 80 3.23 -5.98 2.64
C VAL A 80 3.43 -6.87 1.41
N LEU A 81 4.61 -6.73 0.79
CA LEU A 81 5.03 -7.50 -0.38
C LEU A 81 5.55 -8.86 0.08
N SER A 82 4.75 -9.91 -0.11
CA SER A 82 5.06 -11.30 0.24
C SER A 82 5.25 -12.19 -0.99
N THR A 83 5.67 -13.44 -0.78
CA THR A 83 6.05 -14.38 -1.85
C THR A 83 5.01 -14.52 -2.96
N ASN A 84 3.74 -14.60 -2.63
CA ASN A 84 2.64 -14.77 -3.58
C ASN A 84 1.88 -13.47 -3.86
N TYR A 85 2.41 -12.30 -3.49
CA TYR A 85 1.73 -11.03 -3.72
C TYR A 85 1.35 -10.83 -5.19
N ALA A 86 2.30 -11.06 -6.10
CA ALA A 86 2.07 -10.87 -7.53
C ALA A 86 1.23 -11.98 -8.19
N SER A 87 0.90 -13.07 -7.49
CA SER A 87 0.01 -14.10 -8.06
C SER A 87 -1.45 -13.63 -8.12
N SER A 88 -1.80 -12.62 -7.32
CA SER A 88 -3.12 -11.99 -7.35
C SER A 88 -3.12 -10.75 -8.24
N SER A 89 -3.89 -10.79 -9.33
CA SER A 89 -4.10 -9.59 -10.18
C SER A 89 -4.77 -8.46 -9.38
N TRP A 90 -5.58 -8.81 -8.38
CA TRP A 90 -6.16 -7.85 -7.43
C TRP A 90 -5.08 -7.06 -6.69
N CYS A 91 -4.15 -7.75 -6.01
CA CYS A 91 -3.05 -7.11 -5.29
C CYS A 91 -2.19 -6.22 -6.20
N LEU A 92 -2.05 -6.59 -7.47
CA LEU A 92 -1.29 -5.82 -8.47
C LEU A 92 -2.05 -4.58 -8.95
N ARG A 93 -3.36 -4.68 -9.18
CA ARG A 93 -4.23 -3.54 -9.51
C ARG A 93 -4.28 -2.52 -8.38
N GLU A 94 -4.37 -2.98 -7.13
CA GLU A 94 -4.28 -2.13 -5.94
C GLU A 94 -2.96 -1.40 -5.86
N LEU A 95 -1.85 -2.12 -6.04
CA LEU A 95 -0.52 -1.55 -6.03
C LEU A 95 -0.38 -0.45 -7.08
N THR A 96 -0.84 -0.71 -8.31
CA THR A 96 -0.84 0.29 -9.38
C THR A 96 -1.67 1.52 -9.00
N HIS A 97 -2.87 1.33 -8.45
CA HIS A 97 -3.72 2.44 -8.06
C HIS A 97 -3.13 3.25 -6.90
N ILE A 98 -2.55 2.62 -5.88
CA ILE A 98 -1.81 3.30 -4.79
C ILE A 98 -0.70 4.17 -5.38
N VAL A 99 0.08 3.62 -6.31
CA VAL A 99 1.22 4.31 -6.94
C VAL A 99 0.79 5.50 -7.82
N GLN A 100 -0.41 5.45 -8.39
CA GLN A 100 -1.02 6.51 -9.19
C GLN A 100 -1.66 7.60 -8.31
N SER A 101 -2.38 7.20 -7.26
CA SER A 101 -3.12 8.09 -6.36
C SER A 101 -2.22 8.78 -5.34
N MET A 102 -1.17 8.10 -4.85
CA MET A 102 -0.20 8.65 -3.90
C MET A 102 1.07 9.11 -4.63
N LYS A 103 1.05 10.35 -5.14
CA LYS A 103 2.17 10.92 -5.91
C LYS A 103 3.43 11.15 -5.07
N GLU A 104 3.27 11.45 -3.79
CA GLU A 104 4.35 11.66 -2.82
C GLU A 104 4.89 10.31 -2.34
N LYS A 105 6.20 10.10 -2.48
CA LYS A 105 6.85 8.82 -2.14
C LYS A 105 6.80 8.54 -0.64
N GLU A 106 6.82 9.61 0.15
CA GLU A 106 6.75 9.63 1.61
C GLU A 106 5.42 9.08 2.15
N ARG A 107 4.43 8.88 1.26
CA ARG A 107 3.13 8.32 1.64
C ARG A 107 3.06 6.80 1.55
N ILE A 108 4.06 6.14 0.96
CA ILE A 108 4.07 4.71 0.68
C ILE A 108 5.18 4.02 1.48
N PHE A 109 4.81 3.01 2.27
CA PHE A 109 5.68 2.29 3.19
C PHE A 109 5.73 0.80 2.81
N PRO A 110 6.70 0.37 1.98
CA PRO A 110 6.85 -1.02 1.62
C PRO A 110 7.50 -1.85 2.72
N ILE A 111 6.91 -3.01 2.99
CA ILE A 111 7.46 -4.07 3.83
C ILE A 111 7.68 -5.29 2.94
N PHE A 112 8.92 -5.71 2.79
CA PHE A 112 9.32 -6.91 2.06
C PHE A 112 9.29 -8.10 3.03
N TYR A 113 8.24 -8.91 2.95
CA TYR A 113 8.00 -10.02 3.86
C TYR A 113 8.40 -11.35 3.22
N ASP A 114 9.50 -11.92 3.69
CA ASP A 114 10.13 -13.17 3.23
C ASP A 114 10.58 -13.19 1.77
N VAL A 115 10.61 -12.02 1.12
CA VAL A 115 11.07 -11.82 -0.26
C VAL A 115 12.35 -10.99 -0.30
N ASP A 116 13.13 -11.13 -1.37
CA ASP A 116 14.24 -10.22 -1.64
C ASP A 116 13.69 -8.95 -2.34
N PRO A 117 13.95 -7.73 -1.81
CA PRO A 117 13.56 -6.49 -2.49
C PRO A 117 14.04 -6.40 -3.95
N SER A 118 15.19 -6.99 -4.26
CA SER A 118 15.73 -7.09 -5.62
C SER A 118 14.87 -7.95 -6.53
N ASP A 119 14.28 -9.04 -6.01
CA ASP A 119 13.37 -9.89 -6.77
C ASP A 119 12.06 -9.15 -7.08
N VAL A 120 11.56 -8.34 -6.14
CA VAL A 120 10.41 -7.47 -6.40
C VAL A 120 10.75 -6.41 -7.45
N ARG A 121 11.90 -5.72 -7.29
CA ARG A 121 12.35 -4.63 -8.17
C ARG A 121 12.54 -5.07 -9.62
N HIS A 122 13.11 -6.26 -9.82
CA HIS A 122 13.44 -6.79 -11.13
C HIS A 122 12.47 -7.89 -11.60
N GLN A 123 11.38 -8.11 -10.85
CA GLN A 123 10.37 -9.14 -11.10
C GLN A 123 11.00 -10.51 -11.39
N ARG A 124 11.83 -10.97 -10.45
CA ARG A 124 12.47 -12.30 -10.46
C ARG A 124 11.75 -13.25 -9.49
N GLY A 125 12.16 -14.51 -9.48
CA GLY A 125 11.57 -15.53 -8.60
C GLY A 125 10.06 -15.63 -8.78
N SER A 126 9.33 -15.69 -7.67
CA SER A 126 7.87 -15.82 -7.67
C SER A 126 7.16 -14.67 -8.38
N PHE A 127 7.66 -13.43 -8.26
CA PHE A 127 7.07 -12.25 -8.92
C PHE A 127 7.15 -12.37 -10.44
N GLY A 128 8.30 -12.78 -10.97
CA GLY A 128 8.49 -12.98 -12.40
C GLY A 128 7.59 -14.08 -12.97
N THR A 129 7.55 -15.23 -12.29
CA THR A 129 6.68 -16.35 -12.68
C THR A 129 5.21 -15.95 -12.66
N ALA A 130 4.76 -15.21 -11.65
CA ALA A 130 3.38 -14.76 -11.54
C ALA A 130 2.98 -13.83 -12.69
N LEU A 131 3.81 -12.83 -13.02
CA LEU A 131 3.52 -11.90 -14.12
C LEU A 131 3.50 -12.60 -15.49
N ILE A 132 4.39 -13.57 -15.73
CA ILE A 132 4.36 -14.39 -16.96
C ILE A 132 3.07 -15.22 -17.04
N ASN A 133 2.59 -15.76 -15.91
CA ASN A 133 1.34 -16.50 -15.88
C ASN A 133 0.15 -15.59 -16.19
N HIS A 134 0.12 -14.36 -15.67
CA HIS A 134 -0.93 -13.39 -16.00
C HIS A 134 -0.97 -13.06 -17.50
N GLU A 135 0.19 -12.83 -18.12
CA GLU A 135 0.30 -12.54 -19.57
C GLU A 135 -0.15 -13.69 -20.47
N ARG A 136 0.02 -14.95 -20.02
CA ARG A 136 -0.16 -16.14 -20.86
C ARG A 136 -1.46 -16.88 -20.61
N ASN A 137 -1.86 -17.00 -19.35
CA ASN A 137 -2.87 -17.97 -18.93
C ASN A 137 -4.14 -17.30 -18.38
N CYS A 138 -4.03 -16.08 -17.86
CA CYS A 138 -5.15 -15.36 -17.26
C CYS A 138 -5.84 -14.40 -18.26
N GLY A 139 -5.23 -14.17 -19.42
CA GLY A 139 -5.80 -13.30 -20.47
C GLY A 139 -5.78 -11.81 -20.12
N GLU A 140 -4.96 -11.42 -19.13
CA GLU A 140 -4.75 -10.01 -18.73
C GLU A 140 -4.07 -9.25 -19.89
N ASP A 141 -4.41 -7.96 -20.03
CA ASP A 141 -3.84 -7.14 -21.10
C ASP A 141 -2.32 -6.95 -20.86
N ARG A 142 -1.54 -7.00 -21.94
CA ARG A 142 -0.10 -6.71 -21.89
C ARG A 142 0.18 -5.31 -21.38
N GLU A 143 -0.70 -4.35 -21.68
CA GLU A 143 -0.60 -2.99 -21.16
C GLU A 143 -0.79 -2.96 -19.64
N GLU A 144 -1.79 -3.67 -19.14
CA GLU A 144 -2.05 -3.78 -17.69
C GLU A 144 -0.90 -4.46 -16.95
N VAL A 145 -0.36 -5.58 -17.46
CA VAL A 145 0.80 -6.24 -16.85
C VAL A 145 2.04 -5.33 -16.86
N LEU A 146 2.19 -4.49 -17.89
CA LEU A 146 3.27 -3.50 -17.93
C LEU A 146 3.11 -2.45 -16.82
N GLU A 147 1.89 -2.00 -16.54
CA GLU A 147 1.62 -1.11 -15.41
C GLU A 147 1.97 -1.77 -14.07
N TRP A 148 1.59 -3.04 -13.88
CA TRP A 148 1.94 -3.80 -12.68
C TRP A 148 3.45 -3.91 -12.48
N ARG A 149 4.21 -4.20 -13.56
CA ARG A 149 5.68 -4.23 -13.53
C ARG A 149 6.26 -2.89 -13.10
N ASN A 150 5.74 -1.80 -13.64
CA ASN A 150 6.18 -0.44 -13.30
C ASN A 150 5.87 -0.09 -11.83
N ALA A 151 4.68 -0.47 -11.34
CA ALA A 151 4.28 -0.22 -9.97
C ALA A 151 5.15 -1.00 -8.97
N LEU A 152 5.38 -2.30 -9.21
CA LEU A 152 6.29 -3.14 -8.41
C LEU A 152 7.70 -2.55 -8.35
N LYS A 153 8.24 -2.16 -9.50
CA LYS A 153 9.57 -1.52 -9.57
C LYS A 153 9.60 -0.23 -8.75
N LYS A 154 8.62 0.66 -8.95
CA LYS A 154 8.56 1.96 -8.27
C LYS A 154 8.46 1.82 -6.75
N VAL A 155 7.66 0.87 -6.26
CA VAL A 155 7.55 0.59 -4.82
C VAL A 155 8.82 -0.06 -4.27
N ALA A 156 9.42 -0.99 -5.01
CA ALA A 156 10.68 -1.62 -4.60
C ALA A 156 11.88 -0.66 -4.61
N ASP A 157 11.79 0.47 -5.31
CA ASP A 157 12.79 1.55 -5.31
C ASP A 157 12.64 2.50 -4.10
N LEU A 158 11.56 2.40 -3.32
CA LEU A 158 11.39 3.18 -2.09
C LEU A 158 12.19 2.57 -0.93
N ALA A 159 12.50 3.40 0.06
CA ALA A 159 13.01 2.91 1.34
C ALA A 159 11.91 2.10 2.03
N GLY A 160 12.25 0.89 2.49
CA GLY A 160 11.32 -0.03 3.12
C GLY A 160 11.99 -0.91 4.16
N TRP A 161 11.23 -1.86 4.69
CA TRP A 161 11.68 -2.79 5.72
C TRP A 161 11.72 -4.21 5.18
N ASN A 162 12.81 -4.93 5.40
CA ASN A 162 12.94 -6.33 5.02
C ASN A 162 12.78 -7.22 6.25
N SER A 163 11.85 -8.19 6.22
CA SER A 163 11.62 -9.11 7.35
C SER A 163 12.86 -9.92 7.71
N LYS A 164 13.71 -10.23 6.73
CA LYS A 164 14.93 -11.02 6.92
C LYS A 164 16.02 -10.30 7.72
N ASP A 165 15.89 -9.00 7.93
CA ASP A 165 16.82 -8.22 8.76
C ASP A 165 16.50 -8.36 10.26
N TYR A 166 15.38 -9.00 10.61
CA TYR A 166 14.89 -9.15 11.98
C TYR A 166 14.76 -10.62 12.36
N ARG A 167 14.87 -10.91 13.66
CA ARG A 167 14.75 -12.30 14.14
C ARG A 167 13.29 -12.73 14.28
N TYR A 168 12.41 -11.79 14.60
CA TYR A 168 11.00 -12.04 14.87
C TYR A 168 10.12 -10.98 14.20
N ASP A 169 8.97 -11.41 13.69
CA ASP A 169 7.96 -10.50 13.11
C ASP A 169 7.55 -9.38 14.07
N THR A 170 7.40 -9.71 15.36
CA THR A 170 7.03 -8.73 16.39
C THR A 170 8.09 -7.65 16.58
N GLU A 171 9.37 -7.98 16.38
CA GLU A 171 10.47 -7.02 16.45
C GLU A 171 10.39 -6.03 15.28
N LEU A 172 10.24 -6.55 14.06
CA LEU A 172 10.01 -5.73 12.87
C LEU A 172 8.79 -4.83 13.06
N ILE A 173 7.64 -5.39 13.44
CA ILE A 173 6.39 -4.63 13.61
C ILE A 173 6.58 -3.52 14.64
N HIS A 174 7.21 -3.81 15.79
CA HIS A 174 7.46 -2.81 16.82
C HIS A 174 8.30 -1.65 16.30
N ILE A 175 9.44 -1.95 15.65
CA ILE A 175 10.37 -0.95 15.11
C ILE A 175 9.70 -0.15 14.00
N PHE A 176 8.98 -0.83 13.10
CA PHE A 176 8.21 -0.21 12.04
C PHE A 176 7.20 0.79 12.60
N ILE A 177 6.37 0.40 13.58
CA ILE A 177 5.35 1.28 14.17
C ILE A 177 5.97 2.52 14.83
N VAL A 178 7.06 2.35 15.58
CA VAL A 178 7.75 3.48 16.23
C VAL A 178 8.29 4.47 15.18
N ARG A 179 8.88 3.96 14.09
CA ARG A 179 9.38 4.80 12.99
C ARG A 179 8.24 5.48 12.24
N PHE A 180 7.22 4.72 11.86
CA PHE A 180 6.03 5.20 11.17
C PHE A 180 5.35 6.34 11.95
N LEU A 181 5.12 6.17 13.26
CA LEU A 181 4.56 7.23 14.11
C LEU A 181 5.43 8.49 14.15
N GLY A 182 6.76 8.33 14.15
CA GLY A 182 7.70 9.45 14.10
C GLY A 182 7.65 10.21 12.78
N ASP A 183 7.44 9.52 11.67
CA ASP A 183 7.35 10.11 10.33
C ASP A 183 6.00 10.81 10.11
N ILE A 184 4.89 10.19 10.53
CA ILE A 184 3.55 10.79 10.36
C ILE A 184 3.27 11.92 11.36
N GLY A 185 3.91 11.94 12.54
CA GLY A 185 3.75 13.01 13.53
C GLY A 185 4.49 14.30 13.19
N ARG A 186 5.37 14.26 12.17
CA ARG A 186 6.12 15.42 11.66
C ARG A 186 5.47 16.05 10.42
N THR A 187 4.46 15.41 9.85
CA THR A 187 3.74 15.85 8.64
C THR A 187 2.35 16.36 8.97
#